data_AF-A0A9W6TAI1-F1
#
_entry.id   AF-A0A9W6TAI1-F1
#
_cell.length_a   1.000
_cell.length_b   1.000
_cell.length_c   1.000
_cell.angle_alpha   90.00
_cell.angle_beta   90.00
_cell.angle_gamma   90.00
#
_symmetry.space_group_name_H-M   'P 1'
#
loop_
_entity.id
_entity.type
_entity.pdbx_description
1 polymer ?
#
loop_
_entity_poly.entity_id
_entity_poly.type
_entity_poly.pdbx_seq_one_letter_code
_entity_poly.pdbx_strand_id
1 'polypeptide(L)'
;MVQSWNKFCMQGGMVEVRAQLPGALSESSGNPDVLLDSSARTQSLRYYPTWPGIWMMGNLGRAIFSGSTNRMWPFSYDACDPDTLEPSNQRISACNADPGSGLNAHQGRGAPEIDIVEGGGTTISSSIQVGPGMPPDFRVVTPENENKLCIYSSSCKTPGANIPGIPESVYLGARGHQSWYQNLRYAANNFCQQNASQIQKYATVEASLTAGIENNVCSVTTCPASLDINSDLGFMNPNTEDRWGINSNGTCFSALNSYMGEFICSPGNPDPSCKPLDGAPVLPPDDSTFAFQMDALSANWPAHMAVYTEFVTYQVEWVPGPNGYVRWMLSGEPLYEIPAHAITDPPQGASINNPRKIMIEEPLYLIFNVAMSSKWGAQPPNPKNPCRGDGMDPIANHICDSFPMFLKIDHIRVYQDLSSNSIMSIGCDPKTHPTRQWIVDHLDEYEDEENKLVEVRGKAFCRTDEDCTVQTRHRRRRYTSTNSPRSRSTVVLTGRCINQRCECSSGTWTGPRCIVPTRPSAVSFSPPLVVSICVGLVLIALAIASCIAMRTARKKDAEAVETERKVKQQQRQQYDLMRRESSQHLQSAWSSE
;
A
#
# COMPACT_ATOMS: atom_id res chain seq x y z
N MET A 1 -2.26 9.40 -13.37
CA MET A 1 -1.87 8.86 -12.05
C MET A 1 -1.44 7.43 -12.24
N VAL A 2 -0.35 6.99 -11.60
CA VAL A 2 0.08 5.59 -11.57
C VAL A 2 -0.13 5.05 -10.17
N GLN A 3 -0.68 3.84 -10.04
CA GLN A 3 -1.00 3.23 -8.75
C GLN A 3 -0.75 1.72 -8.77
N SER A 4 -0.38 1.17 -7.61
CA SER A 4 -0.18 -0.28 -7.42
C SER A 4 -1.37 -0.97 -6.73
N TRP A 5 -2.53 -0.32 -6.68
CA TRP A 5 -3.73 -0.80 -6.00
C TRP A 5 -4.04 -2.26 -6.33
N ASN A 6 -4.27 -3.04 -5.28
CA ASN A 6 -4.56 -4.47 -5.31
C ASN A 6 -3.56 -5.33 -6.10
N LYS A 7 -2.35 -4.81 -6.36
CA LYS A 7 -1.26 -5.50 -7.08
C LYS A 7 -0.02 -5.60 -6.22
N PHE A 8 0.37 -4.51 -5.59
CA PHE A 8 1.44 -4.45 -4.61
C PHE A 8 1.00 -3.57 -3.45
N CYS A 9 0.96 -4.18 -2.28
CA CYS A 9 0.68 -3.51 -1.02
C CYS A 9 1.63 -4.01 0.06
N MET A 10 1.74 -3.23 1.14
CA MET A 10 2.56 -3.55 2.30
C MET A 10 1.92 -3.00 3.58
N GLN A 11 2.20 -3.65 4.69
CA GLN A 11 1.77 -3.28 6.03
C GLN A 11 3.02 -3.06 6.89
N GLY A 12 3.23 -1.83 7.35
CA GLY A 12 4.47 -1.36 7.95
C GLY A 12 5.66 -1.32 6.98
N GLY A 13 6.86 -1.03 7.51
CA GLY A 13 8.13 -1.07 6.80
C GLY A 13 8.60 0.30 6.34
N MET A 14 9.58 0.32 5.44
CA MET A 14 10.14 1.56 4.89
C MET A 14 9.98 1.59 3.38
N VAL A 15 9.55 2.73 2.85
CA VAL A 15 9.55 3.07 1.42
C VAL A 15 10.60 4.13 1.17
N GLU A 16 11.42 3.92 0.14
CA GLU A 16 12.41 4.86 -0.35
C GLU A 16 12.13 5.15 -1.82
N VAL A 17 11.98 6.42 -2.15
CA VAL A 17 11.74 6.89 -3.52
C VAL A 17 12.84 7.86 -3.91
N ARG A 18 13.61 7.50 -4.94
CA ARG A 18 14.59 8.42 -5.52
C ARG A 18 13.94 9.16 -6.68
N ALA A 19 13.70 10.46 -6.51
CA ALA A 19 12.93 11.26 -7.46
C ALA A 19 13.48 12.68 -7.66
N GLN A 20 13.10 13.28 -8.79
CA GLN A 20 13.30 14.68 -9.13
C GLN A 20 11.95 15.32 -9.41
N LEU A 21 11.66 16.45 -8.75
CA LEU A 21 10.38 17.13 -8.83
C LEU A 21 10.26 17.99 -10.11
N PRO A 22 9.04 18.16 -10.65
CA PRO A 22 8.77 19.00 -11.82
C PRO A 22 8.98 20.50 -11.54
N GLY A 23 9.48 21.24 -12.53
CA GLY A 23 9.60 22.70 -12.50
C GLY A 23 10.04 23.30 -13.83
N ALA A 24 9.92 24.62 -13.97
CA ALA A 24 10.42 25.38 -15.13
C ALA A 24 11.92 25.63 -15.00
N LEU A 25 12.73 24.65 -15.41
CA LEU A 25 14.18 24.61 -15.11
C LEU A 25 15.10 24.90 -16.31
N SER A 26 14.56 25.12 -17.51
CA SER A 26 15.39 25.49 -18.67
C SER A 26 15.91 26.91 -18.52
N GLU A 27 17.07 27.23 -19.13
CA GLU A 27 17.58 28.59 -19.18
C GLU A 27 16.56 29.57 -19.80
N SER A 28 15.83 29.12 -20.82
CA SER A 28 14.78 29.88 -21.48
C SER A 28 13.54 30.15 -20.62
N SER A 29 13.38 29.47 -19.48
CA SER A 29 12.25 29.73 -18.58
C SER A 29 12.41 31.07 -17.84
N GLY A 30 13.64 31.58 -17.73
CA GLY A 30 13.95 32.76 -16.94
C GLY A 30 13.85 32.55 -15.43
N ASN A 31 13.73 31.30 -14.97
CA ASN A 31 13.67 30.97 -13.55
C ASN A 31 15.00 31.36 -12.87
N PRO A 32 15.02 32.36 -11.96
CA PRO A 32 16.26 32.82 -11.34
C PRO A 32 16.85 31.77 -10.38
N ASP A 33 16.01 30.85 -9.87
CA ASP A 33 16.45 29.85 -8.90
C ASP A 33 17.40 28.81 -9.52
N VAL A 34 17.40 28.62 -10.84
CA VAL A 34 18.28 27.64 -11.54
C VAL A 34 19.76 27.99 -11.44
N LEU A 35 20.07 29.24 -11.07
CA LEU A 35 21.43 29.74 -10.87
C LEU A 35 21.92 29.57 -9.43
N LEU A 36 21.05 29.14 -8.51
CA LEU A 36 21.39 28.95 -7.12
C LEU A 36 22.07 27.59 -6.89
N ASP A 37 22.86 27.50 -5.83
CA ASP A 37 23.44 26.23 -5.38
C ASP A 37 22.36 25.20 -5.04
N SER A 38 22.67 23.91 -5.14
CA SER A 38 21.71 22.83 -4.87
C SER A 38 21.14 22.88 -3.45
N SER A 39 21.92 23.35 -2.47
CA SER A 39 21.46 23.57 -1.09
C SER A 39 20.67 24.86 -0.88
N ALA A 40 20.64 25.79 -1.85
CA ALA A 40 19.92 27.04 -1.68
C ALA A 40 18.42 26.80 -1.54
N ARG A 41 17.75 27.64 -0.74
CA ARG A 41 16.30 27.58 -0.55
C ARG A 41 15.61 27.96 -1.84
N THR A 42 14.62 27.19 -2.26
CA THR A 42 13.74 27.56 -3.38
C THR A 42 12.97 28.83 -3.01
N GLN A 43 12.90 29.81 -3.91
CA GLN A 43 12.34 31.13 -3.62
C GLN A 43 11.21 31.50 -4.59
N SER A 44 11.32 31.10 -5.85
CA SER A 44 10.50 31.66 -6.92
C SER A 44 9.29 30.76 -7.24
N LEU A 45 8.31 30.72 -6.31
CA LEU A 45 7.13 29.85 -6.37
C LEU A 45 6.46 29.75 -7.76
N ARG A 46 6.41 30.86 -8.52
CA ARG A 46 5.77 30.93 -9.84
C ARG A 46 6.35 29.93 -10.86
N TYR A 47 7.62 29.55 -10.74
CA TYR A 47 8.30 28.64 -11.66
C TYR A 47 8.09 27.15 -11.35
N TYR A 48 7.33 26.84 -10.29
CA TYR A 48 7.00 25.48 -9.87
C TYR A 48 5.47 25.28 -9.79
N PRO A 49 4.75 25.41 -10.92
CA PRO A 49 3.29 25.53 -10.94
C PRO A 49 2.54 24.19 -10.73
N THR A 50 3.24 23.10 -10.41
CA THR A 50 2.69 21.75 -10.31
C THR A 50 2.77 21.20 -8.89
N TRP A 51 1.87 20.27 -8.57
CA TRP A 51 1.78 19.55 -7.31
C TRP A 51 2.16 18.07 -7.51
N PRO A 52 3.44 17.70 -7.41
CA PRO A 52 3.83 16.30 -7.43
C PRO A 52 3.32 15.60 -6.17
N GLY A 53 2.84 14.37 -6.35
CA GLY A 53 2.39 13.49 -5.27
C GLY A 53 3.08 12.15 -5.36
N ILE A 54 3.64 11.68 -4.25
CA ILE A 54 4.12 10.31 -4.02
C ILE A 54 3.55 9.91 -2.65
N TRP A 55 2.60 8.98 -2.65
CA TRP A 55 1.79 8.72 -1.47
C TRP A 55 1.29 7.28 -1.46
N MET A 56 0.69 6.89 -0.35
CA MET A 56 0.19 5.55 -0.12
C MET A 56 -1.20 5.61 0.48
N MET A 57 -2.07 4.66 0.11
CA MET A 57 -3.45 4.61 0.58
C MET A 57 -3.84 3.18 0.97
N GLY A 58 -4.70 3.03 1.98
CA GLY A 58 -5.20 1.71 2.40
C GLY A 58 -5.99 1.02 1.29
N ASN A 59 -5.72 -0.27 1.09
CA ASN A 59 -6.19 -1.03 -0.08
C ASN A 59 -7.72 -1.19 -0.17
N LEU A 60 -8.44 -0.97 0.93
CA LEU A 60 -9.91 -0.94 0.95
C LEU A 60 -10.50 0.26 0.22
N GLY A 61 -9.72 1.31 -0.06
CA GLY A 61 -10.13 2.43 -0.92
C GLY A 61 -9.27 2.48 -2.17
N ARG A 62 -9.88 2.76 -3.32
CA ARG A 62 -9.15 3.01 -4.56
C ARG A 62 -9.23 4.50 -4.88
N ALA A 63 -8.07 5.15 -4.94
CA ALA A 63 -7.97 6.54 -5.34
C ALA A 63 -8.72 6.77 -6.65
N ILE A 64 -9.38 7.92 -6.78
CA ILE A 64 -10.30 8.33 -7.87
C ILE A 64 -11.62 7.56 -8.00
N PHE A 65 -11.90 6.58 -7.14
CA PHE A 65 -13.18 5.85 -7.12
C PHE A 65 -13.98 6.15 -5.86
N SER A 66 -14.82 7.19 -5.91
CA SER A 66 -15.56 7.68 -4.74
C SER A 66 -16.44 6.64 -4.06
N GLY A 67 -16.98 5.66 -4.80
CA GLY A 67 -17.75 4.56 -4.22
C GLY A 67 -16.94 3.77 -3.19
N SER A 68 -15.70 3.42 -3.54
CA SER A 68 -14.78 2.70 -2.65
C SER A 68 -14.22 3.54 -1.50
N THR A 69 -14.15 4.86 -1.63
CA THR A 69 -13.54 5.75 -0.62
C THR A 69 -14.55 6.33 0.35
N ASN A 70 -15.82 6.43 -0.03
CA ASN A 70 -16.88 6.94 0.83
C ASN A 70 -16.99 6.13 2.13
N ARG A 71 -16.95 6.84 3.28
CA ARG A 71 -16.98 6.23 4.62
C ARG A 71 -15.85 5.20 4.88
N MET A 72 -14.80 5.24 4.06
CA MET A 72 -13.65 4.34 4.14
C MET A 72 -12.36 5.14 4.32
N TRP A 73 -12.13 6.13 3.45
CA TRP A 73 -11.07 7.11 3.63
C TRP A 73 -11.54 8.22 4.59
N PRO A 74 -10.70 8.68 5.53
CA PRO A 74 -9.35 8.21 5.86
C PRO A 74 -9.31 7.40 7.17
N PHE A 75 -10.27 6.52 7.43
CA PHE A 75 -10.42 5.91 8.76
C PHE A 75 -9.18 5.11 9.22
N SER A 76 -8.75 5.39 10.45
CA SER A 76 -7.75 4.63 11.23
C SER A 76 -8.31 4.45 12.64
N TYR A 77 -9.49 3.84 12.73
CA TYR A 77 -10.31 3.76 13.93
C TYR A 77 -10.87 2.36 14.11
N ASP A 78 -10.59 1.77 15.27
CA ASP A 78 -10.94 0.39 15.61
C ASP A 78 -11.53 0.33 17.03
N ALA A 79 -12.66 1.02 17.21
CA ALA A 79 -13.42 1.01 18.46
C ALA A 79 -14.91 1.03 18.18
N CYS A 80 -15.69 0.33 19.02
CA CYS A 80 -17.14 0.47 19.04
C CYS A 80 -17.52 1.48 20.12
N ASP A 81 -17.59 2.74 19.74
CA ASP A 81 -17.95 3.85 20.62
C ASP A 81 -18.93 4.81 19.89
N PRO A 82 -20.24 4.49 19.95
CA PRO A 82 -21.28 5.29 19.30
C PRO A 82 -21.41 6.72 19.84
N ASP A 83 -20.91 7.00 21.04
CA ASP A 83 -20.96 8.34 21.63
C ASP A 83 -19.90 9.26 21.00
N THR A 84 -18.81 8.70 20.48
CA THR A 84 -17.73 9.44 19.81
C THR A 84 -17.90 9.50 18.30
N LEU A 85 -18.31 8.39 17.67
CA LEU A 85 -18.54 8.31 16.24
C LEU A 85 -19.75 7.41 15.97
N GLU A 86 -20.77 7.98 15.34
CA GLU A 86 -21.91 7.22 14.84
C GLU A 86 -21.40 6.06 13.94
N PRO A 87 -21.67 4.78 14.29
CA PRO A 87 -21.07 3.64 13.61
C PRO A 87 -21.33 3.60 12.11
N SER A 88 -22.47 4.12 11.64
CA SER A 88 -22.82 4.19 10.21
C SER A 88 -21.95 5.16 9.39
N ASN A 89 -21.18 6.04 10.04
CA ASN A 89 -20.20 6.92 9.37
C ASN A 89 -18.93 6.19 8.93
N GLN A 90 -18.59 5.06 9.57
CA GLN A 90 -17.48 4.20 9.18
C GLN A 90 -18.02 2.90 8.58
N ARG A 91 -17.78 2.68 7.29
CA ARG A 91 -18.43 1.59 6.55
C ARG A 91 -18.12 0.20 7.11
N ILE A 92 -16.91 0.01 7.62
CA ILE A 92 -16.50 -1.19 8.34
C ILE A 92 -16.21 -0.77 9.78
N SER A 93 -17.21 -0.88 10.64
CA SER A 93 -17.14 -0.47 12.05
C SER A 93 -16.85 -1.65 12.97
N ALA A 94 -16.08 -1.40 14.04
CA ALA A 94 -15.83 -2.38 15.10
C ALA A 94 -17.10 -2.77 15.89
N CYS A 95 -18.20 -2.04 15.76
CA CYS A 95 -19.48 -2.44 16.33
C CYS A 95 -20.10 -3.67 15.64
N ASN A 96 -19.61 -4.05 14.44
CA ASN A 96 -20.15 -5.16 13.70
C ASN A 96 -19.49 -6.50 14.09
N ALA A 97 -20.28 -7.41 14.67
CA ALA A 97 -19.86 -8.76 15.04
C ALA A 97 -19.78 -9.73 13.84
N ASP A 98 -20.43 -9.41 12.72
CA ASP A 98 -20.44 -10.22 11.51
C ASP A 98 -20.41 -9.33 10.26
N PRO A 99 -19.25 -8.73 9.93
CA PRO A 99 -19.12 -7.84 8.78
C PRO A 99 -19.23 -8.56 7.42
N GLY A 100 -19.21 -9.89 7.39
CA GLY A 100 -19.19 -10.67 6.16
C GLY A 100 -17.95 -10.39 5.30
N SER A 101 -18.01 -10.78 4.02
CA SER A 101 -17.00 -10.47 3.00
C SER A 101 -15.54 -10.76 3.40
N GLY A 102 -15.33 -11.79 4.22
CA GLY A 102 -14.01 -12.21 4.72
C GLY A 102 -13.34 -11.27 5.72
N LEU A 103 -14.04 -10.27 6.23
CA LEU A 103 -13.56 -9.34 7.25
C LEU A 103 -13.57 -9.96 8.65
N ASN A 104 -12.73 -9.44 9.55
CA ASN A 104 -12.71 -9.88 10.95
C ASN A 104 -13.84 -9.23 11.74
N ALA A 105 -14.48 -10.01 12.62
CA ALA A 105 -15.48 -9.51 13.56
C ALA A 105 -14.87 -8.47 14.52
N HIS A 106 -15.66 -7.45 14.86
CA HIS A 106 -15.28 -6.38 15.80
C HIS A 106 -13.98 -5.64 15.44
N GLN A 107 -13.74 -5.46 14.14
CA GLN A 107 -12.59 -4.72 13.65
C GLN A 107 -13.06 -3.55 12.78
N GLY A 108 -12.81 -2.33 13.25
CA GLY A 108 -12.98 -1.10 12.48
C GLY A 108 -11.87 -0.99 11.44
N ARG A 109 -12.24 -0.71 10.19
CA ARG A 109 -11.33 -0.69 9.04
C ARG A 109 -11.51 0.56 8.22
N GLY A 110 -10.54 0.86 7.36
CA GLY A 110 -10.56 2.06 6.55
C GLY A 110 -9.55 2.07 5.42
N ALA A 111 -9.33 3.26 4.87
CA ALA A 111 -8.32 3.54 3.88
C ALA A 111 -7.54 4.80 4.26
N PRO A 112 -6.69 4.74 5.31
CA PRO A 112 -5.86 5.87 5.70
C PRO A 112 -4.81 6.15 4.63
N GLU A 113 -4.19 7.31 4.71
CA GLU A 113 -3.24 7.80 3.72
C GLU A 113 -1.94 8.25 4.36
N ILE A 114 -0.83 8.03 3.66
CA ILE A 114 0.51 8.48 4.02
C ILE A 114 1.16 9.14 2.81
N ASP A 115 1.43 10.43 2.91
CA ASP A 115 2.12 11.23 1.89
C ASP A 115 3.61 11.21 2.10
N ILE A 116 4.36 10.57 1.21
CA ILE A 116 5.82 10.61 1.22
C ILE A 116 6.30 11.98 0.73
N VAL A 117 5.72 12.44 -0.38
CA VAL A 117 5.89 13.77 -0.95
C VAL A 117 4.53 14.25 -1.40
N GLU A 118 4.03 15.31 -0.79
CA GLU A 118 2.85 16.01 -1.27
C GLU A 118 3.14 17.51 -1.35
N GLY A 119 3.16 18.04 -2.57
CA GLY A 119 3.41 19.46 -2.79
C GLY A 119 4.69 19.77 -3.53
N GLY A 120 4.84 21.04 -3.88
CA GLY A 120 5.91 21.60 -4.68
C GLY A 120 6.00 23.11 -4.45
N GLY A 121 6.75 23.82 -5.29
CA GLY A 121 7.09 25.20 -4.98
C GLY A 121 8.18 25.31 -3.93
N THR A 122 7.95 26.12 -2.91
CA THR A 122 8.96 26.45 -1.90
C THR A 122 8.87 25.56 -0.64
N THR A 123 7.84 24.71 -0.55
CA THR A 123 7.57 23.84 0.60
C THR A 123 6.99 22.52 0.14
N ILE A 124 7.34 21.44 0.83
CA ILE A 124 6.77 20.11 0.62
C ILE A 124 6.10 19.66 1.91
N SER A 125 4.92 19.06 1.81
CA SER A 125 4.17 18.48 2.91
C SER A 125 4.53 17.00 3.09
N SER A 126 4.58 16.60 4.36
CA SER A 126 4.69 15.22 4.81
C SER A 126 3.56 14.97 5.80
N SER A 127 2.70 13.99 5.50
CA SER A 127 1.40 13.88 6.17
C SER A 127 0.86 12.47 6.28
N ILE A 128 0.00 12.28 7.29
CA ILE A 128 -1.02 11.23 7.27
C ILE A 128 -2.40 11.85 7.32
N GLN A 129 -3.36 11.22 6.66
CA GLN A 129 -4.78 11.52 6.80
C GLN A 129 -5.43 10.39 7.60
N VAL A 130 -6.11 10.77 8.67
CA VAL A 130 -6.72 9.84 9.62
C VAL A 130 -8.11 10.31 10.05
N GLY A 131 -9.01 9.34 10.25
CA GLY A 131 -10.38 9.57 10.71
C GLY A 131 -10.77 8.61 11.83
N PRO A 132 -11.74 8.99 12.69
CA PRO A 132 -12.39 10.31 12.75
C PRO A 132 -11.43 11.35 13.35
N GLY A 133 -11.52 12.60 12.91
CA GLY A 133 -10.68 13.70 13.38
C GLY A 133 -11.13 14.28 14.72
N MET A 134 -10.31 15.15 15.30
CA MET A 134 -10.60 15.78 16.58
C MET A 134 -11.85 16.70 16.52
N PRO A 135 -12.68 16.75 17.57
CA PRO A 135 -13.74 17.74 17.71
C PRO A 135 -13.21 19.19 17.66
N PRO A 136 -14.07 20.18 17.33
CA PRO A 136 -13.70 21.60 17.30
C PRO A 136 -13.01 22.12 18.56
N ASP A 137 -13.38 21.62 19.74
CA ASP A 137 -12.84 22.04 21.03
C ASP A 137 -11.33 21.81 21.18
N PHE A 138 -10.74 20.86 20.43
CA PHE A 138 -9.31 20.58 20.45
C PHE A 138 -8.54 21.28 19.33
N ARG A 139 -9.21 22.07 18.50
CA ARG A 139 -8.62 22.77 17.34
C ARG A 139 -8.33 24.23 17.66
N VAL A 140 -7.69 24.91 16.71
CA VAL A 140 -7.49 26.36 16.81
C VAL A 140 -8.80 27.12 16.93
N VAL A 141 -8.74 28.28 17.60
CA VAL A 141 -9.87 29.21 17.64
C VAL A 141 -10.20 29.62 16.20
N THR A 142 -11.48 29.59 15.83
CA THR A 142 -11.90 30.03 14.50
C THR A 142 -11.73 31.55 14.39
N PRO A 143 -11.07 32.08 13.33
CA PRO A 143 -10.94 33.51 13.12
C PRO A 143 -12.30 34.21 13.02
N GLU A 144 -12.47 35.31 13.76
CA GLU A 144 -13.70 36.09 13.82
C GLU A 144 -13.56 37.41 13.05
N ASN A 145 -14.53 37.72 12.19
CA ASN A 145 -14.58 38.98 11.41
C ASN A 145 -13.32 39.27 10.58
N GLU A 146 -12.58 38.22 10.18
CA GLU A 146 -11.39 38.32 9.34
C GLU A 146 -11.30 37.17 8.33
N ASN A 147 -10.34 37.26 7.41
CA ASN A 147 -10.14 36.22 6.41
C ASN A 147 -9.63 34.93 7.06
N LYS A 148 -10.43 33.85 7.05
CA LYS A 148 -10.07 32.55 7.63
C LYS A 148 -8.74 31.97 7.09
N LEU A 149 -8.30 32.39 5.91
CA LEU A 149 -7.02 31.97 5.35
C LEU A 149 -5.80 32.56 6.09
N CYS A 150 -5.99 33.51 7.01
CA CYS A 150 -4.92 34.06 7.86
C CYS A 150 -4.22 32.98 8.69
N ILE A 151 -4.89 31.86 8.98
CA ILE A 151 -4.33 30.74 9.76
C ILE A 151 -3.10 30.15 9.06
N TYR A 152 -3.11 30.10 7.72
CA TYR A 152 -2.01 29.54 6.93
C TYR A 152 -0.78 30.44 6.86
N SER A 153 -0.95 31.75 7.13
CA SER A 153 0.15 32.71 7.20
C SER A 153 0.44 33.17 8.62
N SER A 154 -0.20 32.56 9.63
CA SER A 154 -0.15 32.94 11.04
C SER A 154 -0.38 34.45 11.26
N SER A 155 -1.26 35.06 10.47
CA SER A 155 -1.53 36.51 10.49
C SER A 155 -2.88 36.87 11.09
N CYS A 156 -3.59 35.90 11.68
CA CYS A 156 -4.88 36.16 12.30
C CYS A 156 -4.73 37.08 13.51
N LYS A 157 -5.67 38.02 13.64
CA LYS A 157 -5.78 38.92 14.79
C LYS A 157 -6.49 38.25 15.96
N THR A 158 -7.38 37.30 15.67
CA THR A 158 -8.12 36.51 16.68
C THR A 158 -7.11 35.74 17.55
N PRO A 159 -7.09 35.98 18.88
CA PRO A 159 -6.25 35.22 19.80
C PRO A 159 -6.57 33.72 19.74
N GLY A 160 -5.53 32.90 19.63
CA GLY A 160 -5.63 31.45 19.54
C GLY A 160 -5.85 30.93 18.12
N ALA A 161 -6.05 31.77 17.11
CA ALA A 161 -6.33 31.29 15.76
C ALA A 161 -5.11 30.85 14.97
N ASN A 162 -3.90 31.29 15.37
CA ASN A 162 -2.69 31.03 14.58
C ASN A 162 -2.01 29.71 14.93
N ILE A 163 -1.84 29.40 16.21
CA ILE A 163 -1.06 28.25 16.69
C ILE A 163 -1.85 27.56 17.80
N PRO A 164 -2.06 26.24 17.72
CA PRO A 164 -2.79 25.52 18.76
C PRO A 164 -2.05 25.57 20.10
N GLY A 165 -2.76 25.98 21.14
CA GLY A 165 -2.24 26.06 22.51
C GLY A 165 -1.69 27.43 22.94
N ILE A 166 -1.52 28.40 22.03
CA ILE A 166 -1.15 29.79 22.39
C ILE A 166 -2.11 30.83 21.79
N PRO A 167 -2.52 31.87 22.54
CA PRO A 167 -2.14 32.21 23.91
C PRO A 167 -2.62 31.19 24.95
N GLU A 168 -1.81 30.89 25.95
CA GLU A 168 -2.15 29.91 26.99
C GLU A 168 -3.45 30.28 27.72
N SER A 169 -3.66 31.57 27.96
CA SER A 169 -4.91 32.12 28.53
C SER A 169 -6.19 31.76 27.75
N VAL A 170 -6.11 31.51 26.44
CA VAL A 170 -7.24 31.15 25.58
C VAL A 170 -7.47 29.64 25.54
N TYR A 171 -6.41 28.86 25.77
CA TYR A 171 -6.44 27.40 25.67
C TYR A 171 -6.50 26.75 27.03
N LEU A 172 -5.36 26.39 27.61
CA LEU A 172 -5.33 25.65 28.87
C LEU A 172 -6.01 26.45 29.99
N GLY A 173 -5.83 27.77 30.00
CA GLY A 173 -6.44 28.67 30.98
C GLY A 173 -7.97 28.73 30.90
N ALA A 174 -8.54 28.75 29.69
CA ALA A 174 -9.98 28.92 29.49
C ALA A 174 -10.75 27.61 29.24
N ARG A 175 -10.18 26.68 28.46
CA ARG A 175 -10.78 25.39 28.07
C ARG A 175 -10.53 24.28 29.09
N GLY A 176 -9.48 24.39 29.90
CA GLY A 176 -9.14 23.38 30.92
C GLY A 176 -8.57 22.06 30.37
N HIS A 177 -8.20 22.02 29.08
CA HIS A 177 -7.53 20.89 28.45
C HIS A 177 -6.55 21.36 27.37
N GLN A 178 -5.62 20.48 26.99
CA GLN A 178 -4.69 20.74 25.89
C GLN A 178 -5.40 20.76 24.54
N SER A 179 -4.79 21.41 23.55
CA SER A 179 -5.27 21.47 22.17
C SER A 179 -4.28 20.82 21.22
N TRP A 180 -4.80 20.26 20.14
CA TRP A 180 -4.06 19.57 19.08
C TRP A 180 -3.29 18.32 19.52
N TYR A 181 -2.65 17.65 18.57
CA TYR A 181 -1.85 16.45 18.82
C TYR A 181 -0.57 16.80 19.60
N GLN A 182 -0.19 15.92 20.53
CA GLN A 182 0.95 16.13 21.43
C GLN A 182 2.16 15.29 20.99
N ASN A 183 3.37 15.76 21.32
CA ASN A 183 4.65 15.07 21.13
C ASN A 183 4.94 14.69 19.66
N LEU A 184 4.44 15.49 18.72
CA LEU A 184 4.88 15.41 17.33
C LEU A 184 6.36 15.80 17.24
N ARG A 185 7.12 15.13 16.37
CA ARG A 185 8.59 15.26 16.28
C ARG A 185 8.96 15.93 14.97
N TYR A 186 9.70 17.04 15.04
CA TYR A 186 10.11 17.82 13.88
C TYR A 186 11.61 18.00 13.86
N ALA A 187 12.20 17.97 12.68
CA ALA A 187 13.64 18.08 12.51
C ALA A 187 14.02 18.99 11.34
N ALA A 188 15.30 19.31 11.30
CA ALA A 188 15.89 20.17 10.30
C ALA A 188 16.04 19.46 8.95
N ASN A 189 15.75 20.16 7.86
CA ASN A 189 16.27 19.78 6.55
C ASN A 189 17.71 20.29 6.42
N ASN A 190 18.67 19.44 6.81
CA ASN A 190 20.09 19.77 6.86
C ASN A 190 20.76 19.92 5.48
N PHE A 191 20.08 19.56 4.40
CA PHE A 191 20.56 19.77 3.02
C PHE A 191 20.33 21.21 2.53
N CYS A 192 19.56 21.99 3.28
CA CYS A 192 19.27 23.36 2.97
C CYS A 192 20.29 24.32 3.61
N GLN A 193 20.58 25.42 2.92
CA GLN A 193 21.48 26.47 3.37
C GLN A 193 21.08 27.04 4.74
N GLN A 194 22.10 27.22 5.58
CA GLN A 194 21.99 27.79 6.91
C GLN A 194 21.62 29.28 6.88
N ASN A 195 20.87 29.69 7.90
CA ASN A 195 20.55 31.07 8.21
C ASN A 195 20.75 31.30 9.71
N ALA A 196 21.75 32.12 10.05
CA ALA A 196 22.12 32.40 11.43
C ALA A 196 20.97 33.00 12.26
N SER A 197 20.01 33.69 11.64
CA SER A 197 18.86 34.25 12.35
C SER A 197 17.82 33.20 12.79
N GLN A 198 17.94 31.97 12.31
CA GLN A 198 17.05 30.86 12.64
C GLN A 198 17.66 29.88 13.66
N ILE A 199 18.89 30.13 14.12
CA ILE A 199 19.54 29.31 15.14
C ILE A 199 18.80 29.46 16.47
N GLN A 200 18.50 28.33 17.09
CA GLN A 200 17.85 28.24 18.39
C GLN A 200 18.75 27.58 19.43
N LYS A 201 18.49 27.94 20.69
CA LYS A 201 19.04 27.24 21.86
C LYS A 201 17.89 26.60 22.63
N TYR A 202 18.03 25.31 22.95
CA TYR A 202 17.03 24.56 23.72
C TYR A 202 16.64 25.29 25.00
N ALA A 203 17.61 25.73 25.82
CA ALA A 203 17.34 26.40 27.08
C ALA A 203 16.51 27.69 26.94
N THR A 204 16.63 28.40 25.80
CA THR A 204 15.83 29.60 25.54
C THR A 204 14.38 29.24 25.22
N VAL A 205 14.18 28.23 24.37
CA VAL A 205 12.83 27.76 23.99
C VAL A 205 12.13 27.12 25.19
N GLU A 206 12.81 26.25 25.93
CA GLU A 206 12.29 25.59 27.14
C GLU A 206 11.87 26.61 28.22
N ALA A 207 12.69 27.64 28.45
CA ALA A 207 12.34 28.72 29.37
C ALA A 207 11.08 29.48 28.93
N SER A 208 10.90 29.73 27.62
CA SER A 208 9.71 30.39 27.11
C SER A 208 8.45 29.52 27.24
N LEU A 209 8.55 28.22 26.96
CA LEU A 209 7.43 27.29 27.12
C LEU A 209 7.02 27.15 28.59
N THR A 210 8.00 27.07 29.50
CA THR A 210 7.76 26.97 30.96
C THR A 210 7.11 28.23 31.51
N ALA A 211 7.41 29.40 30.95
CA ALA A 211 6.83 30.66 31.38
C ALA A 211 5.37 30.85 30.94
N GLY A 212 4.89 30.05 29.99
CA GLY A 212 3.61 30.28 29.33
C GLY A 212 3.72 31.33 28.22
N ILE A 213 3.21 31.02 27.03
CA ILE A 213 3.29 31.91 25.87
C ILE A 213 1.93 32.56 25.64
N GLU A 214 1.88 33.88 25.82
CA GLU A 214 0.67 34.68 25.59
C GLU A 214 0.66 35.37 24.22
N ASN A 215 1.77 35.30 23.48
CA ASN A 215 1.83 35.84 22.14
C ASN A 215 0.99 34.98 21.19
N ASN A 216 0.20 35.61 20.33
CA ASN A 216 -0.59 34.92 19.31
C ASN A 216 0.26 34.41 18.12
N VAL A 217 1.58 34.63 18.14
CA VAL A 217 2.51 34.26 17.07
C VAL A 217 3.83 33.76 17.65
N CYS A 218 4.42 32.79 16.98
CA CYS A 218 5.72 32.25 17.34
C CYS A 218 6.87 33.11 16.82
N SER A 219 7.99 33.04 17.53
CA SER A 219 9.29 33.60 17.13
C SER A 219 10.39 32.60 17.45
N VAL A 220 11.59 32.83 16.90
CA VAL A 220 12.77 31.98 17.10
C VAL A 220 13.16 31.85 18.58
N THR A 221 12.77 32.80 19.42
CA THR A 221 13.07 32.76 20.86
C THR A 221 11.90 32.33 21.74
N THR A 222 10.67 32.29 21.20
CA THR A 222 9.48 31.98 22.00
C THR A 222 8.97 30.56 21.77
N CYS A 223 9.11 30.01 20.56
CA CYS A 223 8.60 28.68 20.23
C CYS A 223 9.69 27.76 19.69
N PRO A 224 9.45 26.44 19.68
CA PRO A 224 10.20 25.50 18.85
C PRO A 224 10.24 25.95 17.38
N ALA A 225 11.28 25.58 16.64
CA ALA A 225 11.41 25.89 15.21
C ALA A 225 10.29 25.27 14.37
N SER A 226 9.63 24.23 14.90
CA SER A 226 8.44 23.62 14.31
C SER A 226 7.21 24.50 14.34
N LEU A 227 7.22 25.61 15.10
CA LEU A 227 6.02 26.41 15.40
C LEU A 227 4.92 25.63 16.14
N ASP A 228 5.22 24.43 16.62
CA ASP A 228 4.34 23.58 17.42
C ASP A 228 4.82 23.57 18.86
N ILE A 229 4.10 24.26 19.74
CA ILE A 229 4.44 24.32 21.17
C ILE A 229 4.19 23.01 21.91
N ASN A 230 3.47 22.06 21.29
CA ASN A 230 3.19 20.73 21.84
C ASN A 230 4.17 19.68 21.32
N SER A 231 5.18 20.08 20.54
CA SER A 231 6.16 19.16 19.96
C SER A 231 7.10 18.54 20.99
N ASP A 232 7.60 17.34 20.70
CA ASP A 232 8.65 16.69 21.47
C ASP A 232 9.97 17.47 21.30
N LEU A 233 10.64 17.79 22.41
CA LEU A 233 11.94 18.48 22.46
C LEU A 233 13.08 17.60 23.02
N GLY A 234 12.84 16.30 23.11
CA GLY A 234 13.79 15.29 23.53
C GLY A 234 14.94 15.12 22.54
N PHE A 235 15.97 14.39 22.95
CA PHE A 235 17.12 14.09 22.10
C PHE A 235 16.71 13.18 20.94
N MET A 236 17.24 13.48 19.75
CA MET A 236 17.04 12.65 18.56
C MET A 236 17.86 11.36 18.65
N ASN A 237 19.10 11.46 19.14
CA ASN A 237 19.96 10.32 19.42
C ASN A 237 20.56 10.47 20.83
N PRO A 238 20.74 9.36 21.57
CA PRO A 238 21.31 9.39 22.92
C PRO A 238 22.77 9.87 22.96
N ASN A 239 23.44 9.93 21.80
CA ASN A 239 24.86 10.28 21.68
C ASN A 239 25.09 11.69 21.10
N THR A 240 24.03 12.45 20.80
CA THR A 240 24.12 13.79 20.21
C THR A 240 23.37 14.82 21.05
N GLU A 241 23.75 16.09 20.94
CA GLU A 241 22.98 17.19 21.54
C GLU A 241 21.77 17.60 20.69
N ASP A 242 21.62 17.02 19.50
CA ASP A 242 20.49 17.29 18.60
C ASP A 242 19.17 16.86 19.23
N ARG A 243 18.19 17.75 19.13
CA ARG A 243 16.87 17.62 19.73
C ARG A 243 15.80 17.83 18.69
N TRP A 244 14.70 17.11 18.83
CA TRP A 244 13.48 17.40 18.10
C TRP A 244 13.02 18.83 18.40
N GLY A 245 12.42 19.49 17.41
CA GLY A 245 11.85 20.84 17.54
C GLY A 245 12.85 22.00 17.69
N ILE A 246 14.16 21.75 17.82
CA ILE A 246 15.19 22.80 17.99
C ILE A 246 16.09 22.91 16.76
N ASN A 247 16.12 24.10 16.14
CA ASN A 247 17.01 24.36 15.00
C ASN A 247 18.40 24.82 15.46
N SER A 248 19.25 23.89 15.90
CA SER A 248 20.57 24.20 16.47
C SER A 248 21.58 24.78 15.46
N ASN A 249 21.41 24.49 14.17
CA ASN A 249 22.35 24.85 13.10
C ASN A 249 21.78 25.88 12.09
N GLY A 250 20.52 26.29 12.25
CA GLY A 250 19.88 27.33 11.45
C GLY A 250 19.55 26.93 10.01
N THR A 251 19.49 25.65 9.65
CA THR A 251 19.06 25.23 8.31
C THR A 251 17.54 25.39 8.13
N CYS A 252 17.00 24.97 6.99
CA CYS A 252 15.55 24.83 6.87
C CYS A 252 15.02 23.86 7.94
N PHE A 253 13.78 24.06 8.39
CA PHE A 253 13.19 23.27 9.47
C PHE A 253 11.75 22.92 9.14
N SER A 254 11.32 21.69 9.43
CA SER A 254 9.94 21.26 9.27
C SER A 254 9.05 21.96 10.29
N ALA A 255 7.98 22.59 9.84
CA ALA A 255 7.03 23.29 10.70
C ALA A 255 5.63 22.69 10.61
N LEU A 256 4.84 22.86 11.67
CA LEU A 256 3.43 22.52 11.73
C LEU A 256 2.72 23.13 10.52
N ASN A 257 2.03 22.28 9.78
CA ASN A 257 1.12 22.75 8.74
C ASN A 257 -0.22 23.11 9.40
N SER A 258 -0.70 24.34 9.18
CA SER A 258 -1.96 24.80 9.75
C SER A 258 -3.21 24.16 9.13
N TYR A 259 -3.06 23.29 8.12
CA TYR A 259 -4.16 22.48 7.61
C TYR A 259 -4.55 21.40 8.63
N MET A 260 -5.73 21.57 9.23
CA MET A 260 -6.21 20.67 10.30
C MET A 260 -7.20 19.60 9.79
N GLY A 261 -7.35 19.43 8.48
CA GLY A 261 -8.34 18.51 7.90
C GLY A 261 -9.63 19.21 7.46
N GLU A 262 -10.66 18.43 7.13
CA GLU A 262 -11.94 18.90 6.59
C GLU A 262 -13.09 18.09 7.22
N PHE A 263 -14.27 18.71 7.31
CA PHE A 263 -15.51 18.03 7.68
C PHE A 263 -16.14 17.41 6.43
N ILE A 264 -16.27 16.09 6.40
CA ILE A 264 -16.73 15.31 5.24
C ILE A 264 -18.20 14.95 5.43
N CYS A 265 -19.03 15.22 4.42
CA CYS A 265 -20.45 14.93 4.45
C CYS A 265 -20.96 14.30 3.17
N SER A 266 -22.07 13.55 3.28
CA SER A 266 -22.93 13.24 2.15
C SER A 266 -23.54 14.53 1.53
N PRO A 267 -23.85 14.53 0.23
CA PRO A 267 -24.53 15.67 -0.41
C PRO A 267 -25.87 15.99 0.25
N GLY A 268 -26.15 17.28 0.49
CA GLY A 268 -27.42 17.73 1.08
C GLY A 268 -27.60 17.41 2.57
N ASN A 269 -26.54 16.98 3.26
CA ASN A 269 -26.58 16.66 4.68
C ASN A 269 -27.02 17.89 5.53
N PRO A 270 -27.94 17.71 6.51
CA PRO A 270 -28.44 18.80 7.34
C PRO A 270 -27.48 19.27 8.45
N ASP A 271 -26.34 18.61 8.67
CA ASP A 271 -25.38 19.01 9.71
C ASP A 271 -24.84 20.43 9.43
N PRO A 272 -24.87 21.34 10.43
CA PRO A 272 -24.41 22.72 10.26
C PRO A 272 -22.95 22.89 9.82
N SER A 273 -22.12 21.88 10.06
CA SER A 273 -20.70 21.84 9.69
C SER A 273 -20.51 21.44 8.23
N CYS A 274 -21.53 20.86 7.59
CA CYS A 274 -21.54 20.63 6.15
C CYS A 274 -21.77 21.95 5.42
N LYS A 275 -20.94 22.26 4.43
CA LYS A 275 -21.17 23.40 3.54
C LYS A 275 -22.13 22.95 2.42
N PRO A 276 -23.42 23.32 2.44
CA PRO A 276 -24.27 23.06 1.28
C PRO A 276 -23.68 23.79 0.07
N LEU A 277 -23.68 23.13 -1.09
CA LEU A 277 -23.42 23.82 -2.36
C LEU A 277 -24.49 24.90 -2.53
N ASP A 278 -24.11 26.10 -2.96
CA ASP A 278 -25.05 27.22 -3.13
C ASP A 278 -26.26 26.79 -3.98
N GLY A 279 -27.46 26.81 -3.39
CA GLY A 279 -28.71 26.43 -4.05
C GLY A 279 -29.04 24.93 -4.06
N ALA A 280 -28.22 24.06 -3.46
CA ALA A 280 -28.54 22.64 -3.30
C ALA A 280 -29.59 22.41 -2.20
N PRO A 281 -30.59 21.54 -2.43
CA PRO A 281 -31.58 21.22 -1.40
C PRO A 281 -30.93 20.44 -0.25
N VAL A 282 -31.35 20.75 0.99
CA VAL A 282 -31.12 19.88 2.13
C VAL A 282 -32.00 18.65 1.97
N LEU A 283 -31.41 17.46 2.05
CA LEU A 283 -32.10 16.19 1.89
C LEU A 283 -32.46 15.61 3.26
N PRO A 284 -33.61 14.92 3.39
CA PRO A 284 -33.90 14.14 4.58
C PRO A 284 -32.83 13.08 4.80
N PRO A 285 -32.37 12.84 6.04
CA PRO A 285 -31.43 11.77 6.33
C PRO A 285 -31.97 10.40 5.92
N ASP A 286 -31.09 9.58 5.36
CA ASP A 286 -31.30 8.18 5.00
C ASP A 286 -30.02 7.35 5.29
N ASP A 287 -30.01 6.07 4.92
CA ASP A 287 -28.88 5.16 5.18
C ASP A 287 -27.58 5.54 4.43
N SER A 288 -27.67 6.46 3.45
CA SER A 288 -26.54 7.01 2.71
C SER A 288 -26.01 8.30 3.33
N THR A 289 -26.72 8.86 4.30
CA THR A 289 -26.34 10.10 4.98
C THR A 289 -25.21 9.86 5.96
N PHE A 290 -24.14 10.63 5.85
CA PHE A 290 -23.00 10.56 6.76
C PHE A 290 -22.37 11.94 6.93
N ALA A 291 -21.77 12.17 8.09
CA ALA A 291 -21.02 13.37 8.40
C ALA A 291 -19.96 13.06 9.46
N PHE A 292 -18.70 13.34 9.16
CA PHE A 292 -17.61 13.14 10.11
C PHE A 292 -16.43 14.05 9.81
N GLN A 293 -15.67 14.39 10.85
CA GLN A 293 -14.42 15.13 10.71
C GLN A 293 -13.29 14.18 10.31
N MET A 294 -12.37 14.63 9.45
CA MET A 294 -11.06 13.98 9.27
C MET A 294 -9.93 14.90 9.73
N ASP A 295 -8.77 14.33 10.03
CA ASP A 295 -7.54 15.08 10.30
C ASP A 295 -6.46 14.78 9.26
N ALA A 296 -5.60 15.77 9.05
CA ALA A 296 -4.35 15.63 8.32
C ALA A 296 -3.19 16.08 9.24
N LEU A 297 -2.52 15.13 9.89
CA LEU A 297 -1.36 15.45 10.71
C LEU A 297 -0.19 15.64 9.77
N SER A 298 0.30 16.86 9.69
CA SER A 298 1.17 17.27 8.60
C SER A 298 2.24 18.27 9.03
N ALA A 299 3.39 18.17 8.40
CA ALA A 299 4.48 19.13 8.52
C ALA A 299 4.92 19.62 7.14
N ASN A 300 5.09 20.92 7.01
CA ASN A 300 5.66 21.54 5.83
C ASN A 300 7.15 21.79 6.06
N TRP A 301 7.99 21.28 5.16
CA TRP A 301 9.43 21.53 5.20
C TRP A 301 9.85 22.35 3.97
N PRO A 302 10.67 23.41 4.15
CA PRO A 302 11.11 24.22 3.01
C PRO A 302 12.02 23.44 2.05
N ALA A 303 11.76 23.59 0.76
CA ALA A 303 12.51 22.95 -0.31
C ALA A 303 13.86 23.65 -0.56
N HIS A 304 14.89 22.85 -0.84
CA HIS A 304 16.16 23.32 -1.40
C HIS A 304 16.25 22.90 -2.87
N MET A 305 17.05 23.59 -3.67
CA MET A 305 17.06 23.44 -5.12
C MET A 305 17.34 22.04 -5.65
N ALA A 306 18.08 21.20 -4.92
CA ALA A 306 18.36 19.83 -5.31
C ALA A 306 17.09 18.99 -5.56
N VAL A 307 15.96 19.29 -4.89
CA VAL A 307 14.69 18.57 -5.15
C VAL A 307 14.21 18.74 -6.60
N TYR A 308 14.60 19.83 -7.27
CA TYR A 308 14.26 20.14 -8.66
C TYR A 308 15.39 19.84 -9.63
N THR A 309 16.64 20.10 -9.24
CA THR A 309 17.81 20.00 -10.14
C THR A 309 18.49 18.64 -10.11
N GLU A 310 18.24 17.83 -9.08
CA GLU A 310 18.87 16.52 -8.84
C GLU A 310 17.85 15.44 -8.50
N PHE A 311 18.33 14.20 -8.32
CA PHE A 311 17.54 13.10 -7.78
C PHE A 311 17.78 12.99 -6.27
N VAL A 312 16.76 13.33 -5.49
CA VAL A 312 16.76 13.26 -4.03
C VAL A 312 16.08 11.97 -3.57
N THR A 313 16.56 11.43 -2.44
CA THR A 313 15.99 10.22 -1.84
C THR A 313 14.99 10.59 -0.75
N TYR A 314 13.71 10.38 -1.01
CA TYR A 314 12.62 10.59 -0.07
C TYR A 314 12.29 9.27 0.62
N GLN A 315 12.09 9.29 1.93
CA GLN A 315 11.86 8.07 2.70
C GLN A 315 10.72 8.26 3.69
N VAL A 316 9.92 7.21 3.83
CA VAL A 316 8.98 7.04 4.93
C VAL A 316 9.20 5.68 5.56
N GLU A 317 9.44 5.66 6.86
CA GLU A 317 9.36 4.47 7.69
C GLU A 317 8.07 4.51 8.50
N TRP A 318 7.32 3.41 8.49
CA TRP A 318 6.10 3.28 9.25
C TRP A 318 6.10 1.95 10.01
N VAL A 319 5.97 2.05 11.32
CA VAL A 319 5.83 0.91 12.23
C VAL A 319 4.39 0.90 12.75
N PRO A 320 3.61 -0.17 12.51
CA PRO A 320 2.25 -0.28 13.03
C PRO A 320 2.21 -0.52 14.55
N GLY A 321 1.00 -0.52 15.12
CA GLY A 321 0.77 -0.82 16.54
C GLY A 321 0.94 0.37 17.49
N PRO A 322 0.61 0.18 18.78
CA PRO A 322 0.47 1.26 19.77
C PRO A 322 1.79 1.96 20.15
N ASN A 323 2.93 1.29 19.91
CA ASN A 323 4.27 1.85 20.11
C ASN A 323 4.96 2.21 18.79
N GLY A 324 4.20 2.19 17.69
CA GLY A 324 4.68 2.47 16.34
C GLY A 324 4.90 3.97 16.08
N TYR A 325 5.14 4.29 14.82
CA TYR A 325 5.31 5.67 14.33
C TYR A 325 5.25 5.72 12.80
N VAL A 326 5.01 6.91 12.24
CA VAL A 326 5.38 7.24 10.84
C VAL A 326 6.49 8.28 10.90
N ARG A 327 7.60 8.05 10.23
CA ARG A 327 8.77 8.94 10.17
C ARG A 327 9.13 9.23 8.71
N TRP A 328 9.23 10.50 8.38
CA TRP A 328 9.75 11.00 7.11
C TRP A 328 11.21 11.33 7.24
N MET A 329 11.99 10.94 6.23
CA MET A 329 13.41 11.21 6.15
C MET A 329 13.76 11.69 4.73
N LEU A 330 14.79 12.51 4.64
CA LEU A 330 15.40 12.92 3.39
C LEU A 330 16.83 12.39 3.36
N SER A 331 17.13 11.47 2.45
CA SER A 331 18.44 10.83 2.31
C SER A 331 19.03 10.32 3.64
N GLY A 332 18.19 9.71 4.49
CA GLY A 332 18.57 9.16 5.80
C GLY A 332 18.40 10.11 6.99
N GLU A 333 18.17 11.40 6.78
CA GLU A 333 18.02 12.39 7.84
C GLU A 333 16.53 12.63 8.18
N PRO A 334 16.07 12.46 9.43
CA PRO A 334 14.69 12.71 9.81
C PRO A 334 14.24 14.15 9.54
N LEU A 335 13.01 14.30 9.07
CA LEU A 335 12.33 15.60 8.88
C LEU A 335 11.14 15.77 9.81
N TYR A 336 10.35 14.71 9.98
CA TYR A 336 9.11 14.70 10.73
C TYR A 336 8.82 13.28 11.22
N GLU A 337 8.20 13.15 12.39
CA GLU A 337 7.70 11.89 12.91
C GLU A 337 6.41 12.10 13.70
N ILE A 338 5.46 11.18 13.46
CA ILE A 338 4.24 11.03 14.23
C ILE A 338 4.37 9.73 15.02
N PRO A 339 4.71 9.79 16.32
CA PRO A 339 4.60 8.63 17.19
C PRO A 339 3.15 8.16 17.32
N ALA A 340 2.92 6.85 17.41
CA ALA A 340 1.56 6.30 17.54
C ALA A 340 0.79 6.88 18.72
N HIS A 341 1.48 7.14 19.85
CA HIS A 341 0.88 7.71 21.04
C HIS A 341 0.23 9.09 20.80
N ALA A 342 0.69 9.87 19.81
CA ALA A 342 0.07 11.15 19.48
C ALA A 342 -1.40 10.97 19.08
N ILE A 343 -1.73 9.90 18.35
CA ILE A 343 -3.10 9.64 17.85
C ILE A 343 -3.88 8.60 18.65
N THR A 344 -3.21 7.73 19.39
CA THR A 344 -3.86 6.75 20.29
C THR A 344 -4.19 7.34 21.66
N ASP A 345 -3.46 8.37 22.09
CA ASP A 345 -3.70 9.13 23.32
C ASP A 345 -3.79 10.64 23.06
N PRO A 346 -4.76 11.09 22.24
CA PRO A 346 -4.97 12.50 22.00
C PRO A 346 -5.52 13.19 23.26
N PRO A 347 -5.31 14.52 23.42
CA PRO A 347 -5.88 15.26 24.55
C PRO A 347 -7.37 15.04 24.75
N GLN A 348 -7.76 14.99 26.01
CA GLN A 348 -9.15 14.77 26.44
C GLN A 348 -9.64 15.97 27.27
N GLY A 349 -10.91 16.31 27.12
CA GLY A 349 -11.60 17.30 27.96
C GLY A 349 -12.38 16.62 29.07
N ALA A 350 -12.78 17.37 30.10
CA ALA A 350 -13.55 16.82 31.22
C ALA A 350 -14.94 16.31 30.80
N SER A 351 -15.55 16.94 29.79
CA SER A 351 -16.89 16.64 29.27
C SER A 351 -16.92 16.44 27.75
N ILE A 352 -15.76 16.44 27.10
CA ILE A 352 -15.64 16.33 25.63
C ILE A 352 -14.59 15.25 25.35
N ASN A 353 -15.02 14.19 24.68
CA ASN A 353 -14.16 13.08 24.30
C ASN A 353 -13.49 13.36 22.96
N ASN A 354 -12.21 12.99 22.86
CA ASN A 354 -11.48 13.02 21.61
C ASN A 354 -11.25 11.59 21.10
N PRO A 355 -11.63 11.26 19.86
CA PRO A 355 -11.51 9.91 19.32
C PRO A 355 -10.07 9.41 19.35
N ARG A 356 -9.87 8.34 20.11
CA ARG A 356 -8.64 7.54 20.12
C ARG A 356 -8.58 6.74 18.83
N LYS A 357 -7.62 7.08 17.97
CA LYS A 357 -7.34 6.35 16.72
C LYS A 357 -6.39 5.21 17.00
N ILE A 358 -6.22 4.33 16.03
CA ILE A 358 -5.10 3.39 16.00
C ILE A 358 -4.01 3.95 15.09
N MET A 359 -2.78 3.49 15.31
CA MET A 359 -1.75 3.67 14.31
C MET A 359 -2.24 3.10 12.98
N ILE A 360 -1.74 3.62 11.85
CA ILE A 360 -2.07 3.01 10.56
C ILE A 360 -1.69 1.53 10.67
N GLU A 361 -2.59 0.64 10.29
CA GLU A 361 -2.41 -0.82 10.25
C GLU A 361 -2.91 -1.43 8.94
N GLU A 362 -3.57 -0.66 8.07
CA GLU A 362 -4.06 -1.16 6.77
C GLU A 362 -2.92 -1.51 5.80
N PRO A 363 -3.06 -2.54 4.95
CA PRO A 363 -2.13 -2.74 3.84
C PRO A 363 -2.27 -1.57 2.85
N LEU A 364 -1.19 -0.81 2.66
CA LEU A 364 -1.16 0.36 1.80
C LEU A 364 -0.58 0.02 0.42
N TYR A 365 -1.11 0.62 -0.64
CA TYR A 365 -0.54 0.58 -2.00
C TYR A 365 0.06 1.93 -2.38
N LEU A 366 0.99 1.94 -3.33
CA LEU A 366 1.73 3.13 -3.78
C LEU A 366 0.99 3.86 -4.89
N ILE A 367 1.06 5.19 -4.85
CA ILE A 367 0.49 6.09 -5.85
C ILE A 367 1.50 7.20 -6.15
N PHE A 368 1.60 7.58 -7.42
CA PHE A 368 2.34 8.78 -7.82
C PHE A 368 1.70 9.50 -9.00
N ASN A 369 1.74 10.83 -8.94
CA ASN A 369 1.11 11.72 -9.90
C ASN A 369 1.76 13.11 -9.93
N VAL A 370 1.42 13.87 -10.96
CA VAL A 370 1.61 15.32 -11.02
C VAL A 370 0.24 15.94 -11.21
N ALA A 371 -0.16 16.79 -10.27
CA ALA A 371 -1.45 17.47 -10.27
C ALA A 371 -1.26 19.00 -10.34
N MET A 372 -2.36 19.71 -10.49
CA MET A 372 -2.46 21.16 -10.38
C MET A 372 -3.73 21.47 -9.59
N SER A 373 -3.69 22.42 -8.68
CA SER A 373 -4.80 22.71 -7.77
C SER A 373 -4.99 24.20 -7.57
N SER A 374 -6.21 24.67 -7.86
CA SER A 374 -6.59 26.05 -7.60
C SER A 374 -6.67 26.40 -6.10
N LYS A 375 -6.66 25.38 -5.22
CA LYS A 375 -6.75 25.56 -3.76
C LYS A 375 -5.37 25.56 -3.09
N TRP A 376 -4.42 24.77 -3.59
CA TRP A 376 -3.11 24.56 -2.95
C TRP A 376 -1.97 25.39 -3.58
N GLY A 377 -2.30 26.44 -4.34
CA GLY A 377 -1.29 27.35 -4.93
C GLY A 377 -0.49 26.79 -6.11
N ALA A 378 -0.51 25.47 -6.37
CA ALA A 378 0.09 24.85 -7.56
C ALA A 378 -0.77 25.08 -8.80
N GLN A 379 -0.60 26.25 -9.40
CA GLN A 379 -1.41 26.72 -10.53
C GLN A 379 -0.51 27.25 -11.64
N PRO A 380 -0.95 27.17 -12.90
CA PRO A 380 -0.24 27.83 -13.97
C PRO A 380 -0.34 29.36 -13.78
N PRO A 381 0.51 30.15 -14.44
CA PRO A 381 0.55 31.61 -14.27
C PRO A 381 -0.81 32.33 -14.36
N ASN A 382 -1.74 31.82 -15.17
CA ASN A 382 -3.09 32.37 -15.34
C ASN A 382 -4.16 31.32 -14.99
N PRO A 383 -4.51 31.15 -13.70
CA PRO A 383 -5.50 30.17 -13.28
C PRO A 383 -6.88 30.46 -13.89
N LYS A 384 -7.64 29.39 -14.19
CA LYS A 384 -8.97 29.43 -14.83
C LYS A 384 -8.98 29.99 -16.27
N ASN A 385 -7.82 30.34 -16.83
CA ASN A 385 -7.65 30.83 -18.18
C ASN A 385 -6.60 29.97 -18.92
N PRO A 386 -6.40 30.14 -20.23
CA PRO A 386 -5.22 29.58 -20.90
C PRO A 386 -3.95 30.00 -20.16
N CYS A 387 -2.95 29.11 -20.09
CA CYS A 387 -1.74 29.33 -19.31
C CYS A 387 -1.09 30.71 -19.58
N ARG A 388 -1.03 31.13 -20.85
CA ARG A 388 -0.44 32.40 -21.30
C ARG A 388 -1.32 33.64 -21.06
N GLY A 389 -2.57 33.47 -20.61
CA GLY A 389 -3.51 34.58 -20.45
C GLY A 389 -3.76 35.30 -21.78
N ASP A 390 -3.54 36.60 -21.81
CA ASP A 390 -3.59 37.46 -23.01
C ASP A 390 -2.27 37.45 -23.82
N GLY A 391 -1.22 36.78 -23.32
CA GLY A 391 0.09 36.70 -23.95
C GLY A 391 1.02 37.89 -23.68
N MET A 392 0.61 38.87 -22.86
CA MET A 392 1.39 40.08 -22.61
C MET A 392 2.41 39.96 -21.47
N ASP A 393 2.26 38.97 -20.59
CA ASP A 393 3.23 38.68 -19.52
C ASP A 393 4.33 37.73 -20.03
N PRO A 394 5.56 38.25 -20.29
CA PRO A 394 6.64 37.42 -20.82
C PRO A 394 7.07 36.32 -19.84
N ILE A 395 7.00 36.56 -18.52
CA ILE A 395 7.35 35.55 -17.51
C ILE A 395 6.33 34.41 -17.55
N ALA A 396 5.04 34.74 -17.62
CA ALA A 396 3.99 33.74 -17.77
C ALA A 396 4.20 32.91 -19.04
N ASN A 397 4.51 33.55 -20.17
CA ASN A 397 4.76 32.88 -21.45
C ASN A 397 5.93 31.86 -21.33
N HIS A 398 7.06 32.26 -20.75
CA HIS A 398 8.22 31.38 -20.58
C HIS A 398 7.95 30.19 -19.64
N ILE A 399 7.19 30.39 -18.57
CA ILE A 399 6.73 29.29 -17.70
C ILE A 399 5.81 28.34 -18.48
N CYS A 400 4.88 28.88 -19.26
CA CYS A 400 3.96 28.09 -20.08
C CYS A 400 4.68 27.30 -21.18
N ASP A 401 5.77 27.85 -21.74
CA ASP A 401 6.63 27.17 -22.71
C ASP A 401 7.41 26.00 -22.08
N SER A 402 7.51 25.96 -20.74
CA SER A 402 8.19 24.88 -20.01
C SER A 402 7.31 23.64 -19.78
N PHE A 403 6.03 23.66 -20.18
CA PHE A 403 5.17 22.46 -20.15
C PHE A 403 5.39 21.57 -21.40
N PRO A 404 5.26 20.24 -21.28
CA PRO A 404 4.94 19.47 -20.06
C PRO A 404 6.14 19.37 -19.09
N MET A 405 5.84 19.42 -17.79
CA MET A 405 6.80 19.18 -16.71
C MET A 405 6.66 17.74 -16.17
N PHE A 406 7.77 17.15 -15.72
CA PHE A 406 7.83 15.73 -15.36
C PHE A 406 8.31 15.51 -13.93
N LEU A 407 7.54 14.74 -13.16
CA LEU A 407 8.06 14.03 -11.98
C LEU A 407 8.85 12.82 -12.47
N LYS A 408 10.16 12.78 -12.18
CA LYS A 408 11.04 11.69 -12.60
C LYS A 408 11.33 10.80 -11.40
N ILE A 409 11.11 9.50 -11.56
CA ILE A 409 11.41 8.49 -10.54
C ILE A 409 12.50 7.60 -11.09
N ASP A 410 13.63 7.51 -10.39
CA ASP A 410 14.71 6.57 -10.72
C ASP A 410 14.37 5.18 -10.16
N HIS A 411 14.10 5.10 -8.86
CA HIS A 411 13.67 3.86 -8.23
C HIS A 411 12.69 4.09 -7.07
N ILE A 412 11.92 3.05 -6.79
CA ILE A 412 11.18 2.86 -5.54
C ILE A 412 11.69 1.57 -4.91
N ARG A 413 12.09 1.63 -3.64
CA ARG A 413 12.51 0.47 -2.84
C ARG A 413 11.60 0.34 -1.63
N VAL A 414 11.32 -0.90 -1.28
CA VAL A 414 10.50 -1.27 -0.13
C VAL A 414 11.30 -2.22 0.73
N TYR A 415 11.32 -1.93 2.03
CA TYR A 415 12.01 -2.71 3.05
C TYR A 415 11.00 -3.13 4.11
N GLN A 416 11.09 -4.39 4.53
CA GLN A 416 10.16 -5.03 5.44
C GLN A 416 10.92 -5.85 6.47
N ASP A 417 10.52 -5.76 7.73
CA ASP A 417 11.06 -6.63 8.77
C ASP A 417 10.44 -8.03 8.64
N LEU A 418 11.29 -9.02 8.36
CA LEU A 418 10.93 -10.44 8.22
C LEU A 418 11.22 -11.25 9.48
N SER A 419 11.57 -10.58 10.59
CA SER A 419 11.72 -11.23 11.89
C SER A 419 10.44 -11.97 12.28
N SER A 420 10.58 -13.05 13.06
CA SER A 420 9.45 -13.90 13.43
C SER A 420 8.41 -13.20 14.32
N ASN A 421 8.79 -12.10 14.96
CA ASN A 421 7.96 -11.27 15.83
C ASN A 421 7.46 -9.99 15.14
N SER A 422 7.79 -9.79 13.86
CA SER A 422 7.27 -8.68 13.07
C SER A 422 5.76 -8.83 12.87
N ILE A 423 5.03 -7.75 13.06
CA ILE A 423 3.60 -7.63 12.71
C ILE A 423 3.40 -7.08 11.29
N MET A 424 4.49 -6.81 10.58
CA MET A 424 4.48 -6.29 9.22
C MET A 424 4.16 -7.39 8.21
N SER A 425 3.63 -7.01 7.06
CA SER A 425 3.33 -7.97 6.00
C SER A 425 3.49 -7.40 4.60
N ILE A 426 3.80 -8.27 3.64
CA ILE A 426 3.79 -7.96 2.20
C ILE A 426 2.54 -8.60 1.60
N GLY A 427 1.78 -7.81 0.86
CA GLY A 427 0.55 -8.23 0.21
C GLY A 427 -0.63 -7.35 0.57
N CYS A 428 -1.67 -7.44 -0.24
CA CYS A 428 -2.87 -6.62 -0.11
C CYS A 428 -3.95 -7.24 0.78
N ASP A 429 -3.80 -8.50 1.18
CA ASP A 429 -4.81 -9.28 1.92
C ASP A 429 -4.19 -10.02 3.13
N PRO A 430 -3.52 -9.31 4.05
CA PRO A 430 -3.00 -9.93 5.27
C PRO A 430 -4.14 -10.43 6.15
N LYS A 431 -3.92 -11.54 6.88
CA LYS A 431 -4.94 -12.11 7.77
C LYS A 431 -5.40 -11.16 8.87
N THR A 432 -4.50 -10.28 9.33
CA THR A 432 -4.83 -9.27 10.34
C THR A 432 -5.76 -8.20 9.79
N HIS A 433 -5.68 -7.92 8.48
CA HIS A 433 -6.39 -6.84 7.80
C HIS A 433 -6.84 -7.30 6.40
N PRO A 434 -7.74 -8.30 6.28
CA PRO A 434 -8.17 -8.82 4.99
C PRO A 434 -8.89 -7.73 4.18
N THR A 435 -8.74 -7.78 2.86
CA THR A 435 -9.40 -6.84 1.93
C THR A 435 -9.93 -7.52 0.68
N ARG A 436 -9.44 -8.71 0.32
CA ARG A 436 -9.66 -9.31 -0.99
C ARG A 436 -11.13 -9.60 -1.24
N GLN A 437 -11.78 -10.29 -0.30
CA GLN A 437 -13.15 -10.73 -0.48
C GLN A 437 -14.12 -9.53 -0.48
N TRP A 438 -13.90 -8.55 0.41
CA TRP A 438 -14.58 -7.25 0.38
C TRP A 438 -14.53 -6.58 -0.99
N ILE A 439 -13.35 -6.42 -1.58
CA ILE A 439 -13.19 -5.76 -2.90
C ILE A 439 -13.91 -6.55 -4.00
N VAL A 440 -13.88 -7.89 -3.95
CA VAL A 440 -14.55 -8.73 -4.94
C VAL A 440 -16.08 -8.60 -4.83
N ASP A 441 -16.60 -8.55 -3.60
CA ASP A 441 -18.04 -8.45 -3.36
C ASP A 441 -18.61 -7.05 -3.68
N HIS A 442 -17.75 -6.04 -3.81
CA HIS A 442 -18.10 -4.63 -4.12
C HIS A 442 -17.41 -4.11 -5.38
N LEU A 443 -17.04 -4.99 -6.33
CA LEU A 443 -16.13 -4.66 -7.43
C LEU A 443 -16.61 -3.48 -8.30
N ASP A 444 -17.91 -3.29 -8.44
CA ASP A 444 -18.55 -2.18 -9.15
C ASP A 444 -18.19 -0.79 -8.59
N GLU A 445 -17.78 -0.71 -7.32
CA GLU A 445 -17.31 0.54 -6.70
C GLU A 445 -15.83 0.82 -6.95
N TYR A 446 -15.08 -0.17 -7.43
CA TYR A 446 -13.65 -0.10 -7.62
C TYR A 446 -13.25 -0.04 -9.09
N GLU A 447 -14.14 -0.24 -10.04
CA GLU A 447 -13.81 -0.20 -11.46
C GLU A 447 -14.94 0.35 -12.33
N ASP A 448 -14.57 0.89 -13.49
CA ASP A 448 -15.47 1.33 -14.56
C ASP A 448 -15.08 0.62 -15.87
N GLU A 449 -15.67 1.02 -17.00
CA GLU A 449 -15.38 0.44 -18.31
C GLU A 449 -13.94 0.66 -18.78
N GLU A 450 -13.29 1.76 -18.36
CA GLU A 450 -11.96 2.17 -18.80
C GLU A 450 -10.85 1.66 -17.86
N ASN A 451 -11.17 1.41 -16.59
CA ASN A 451 -10.19 1.21 -15.54
C ASN A 451 -10.54 0.03 -14.62
N LYS A 452 -10.49 -1.15 -15.21
CA LYS A 452 -10.76 -2.45 -14.59
C LYS A 452 -9.71 -2.90 -13.56
N LEU A 453 -10.11 -3.78 -12.64
CA LEU A 453 -9.18 -4.59 -11.87
C LEU A 453 -8.48 -5.59 -12.81
N VAL A 454 -7.29 -5.21 -13.28
CA VAL A 454 -6.49 -6.06 -14.17
C VAL A 454 -5.55 -6.94 -13.36
N GLU A 455 -5.72 -8.24 -13.55
CA GLU A 455 -4.86 -9.27 -13.00
C GLU A 455 -3.43 -9.20 -13.55
N VAL A 456 -2.42 -9.16 -12.67
CA VAL A 456 -1.01 -9.10 -13.08
C VAL A 456 -0.54 -10.48 -13.54
N ARG A 457 -0.07 -10.61 -14.78
CA ARG A 457 0.45 -11.89 -15.33
C ARG A 457 1.89 -11.75 -15.82
N GLY A 458 2.82 -12.22 -15.01
CA GLY A 458 4.25 -12.20 -15.34
C GLY A 458 4.86 -10.80 -15.28
N LYS A 459 5.90 -10.56 -16.07
CA LYS A 459 6.67 -9.31 -16.19
C LYS A 459 7.59 -8.98 -15.02
N ALA A 460 7.65 -9.77 -13.95
CA ALA A 460 8.76 -9.66 -13.00
C ALA A 460 10.10 -9.87 -13.70
N PHE A 461 11.15 -9.19 -13.24
CA PHE A 461 12.51 -9.52 -13.60
C PHE A 461 12.83 -10.96 -13.21
N CYS A 462 13.52 -11.67 -14.10
CA CYS A 462 13.99 -13.02 -13.86
C CYS A 462 15.35 -13.23 -14.52
N ARG A 463 16.10 -14.19 -14.00
CA ARG A 463 17.34 -14.69 -14.58
C ARG A 463 17.15 -16.08 -15.17
N THR A 464 16.31 -16.90 -14.53
CA THR A 464 16.03 -18.28 -14.93
C THR A 464 14.55 -18.59 -14.77
N ASP A 465 14.08 -19.67 -15.40
CA ASP A 465 12.69 -20.15 -15.24
C ASP A 465 12.32 -20.38 -13.77
N GLU A 466 13.29 -20.68 -12.91
CA GLU A 466 13.07 -20.88 -11.47
C GLU A 466 12.53 -19.63 -10.76
N ASP A 467 12.86 -18.43 -11.24
CA ASP A 467 12.35 -17.17 -10.68
C ASP A 467 10.85 -16.97 -10.93
N CYS A 468 10.32 -17.68 -11.94
CA CYS A 468 8.97 -17.56 -12.46
C CYS A 468 8.10 -18.77 -12.12
N THR A 469 8.56 -19.63 -11.20
CA THR A 469 7.95 -20.93 -10.99
C THR A 469 7.77 -21.28 -9.52
N VAL A 470 6.71 -22.03 -9.19
CA VAL A 470 6.46 -22.46 -7.82
C VAL A 470 7.48 -23.53 -7.41
N GLN A 471 8.24 -23.26 -6.35
CA GLN A 471 9.14 -24.24 -5.73
C GLN A 471 8.50 -24.82 -4.47
N THR A 472 8.17 -26.12 -4.49
CA THR A 472 7.69 -26.81 -3.27
C THR A 472 8.85 -27.50 -2.57
N ARG A 473 9.27 -26.94 -1.43
CA ARG A 473 10.21 -27.61 -0.52
C ARG A 473 9.47 -28.63 0.33
N HIS A 474 9.53 -29.91 -0.04
CA HIS A 474 9.08 -30.97 0.88
C HIS A 474 10.08 -31.12 2.03
N ARG A 475 9.75 -30.58 3.22
CA ARG A 475 10.39 -31.00 4.48
C ARG A 475 9.88 -32.41 4.84
N ARG A 476 10.44 -33.46 4.22
CA ARG A 476 10.31 -34.80 4.80
C ARG A 476 11.20 -34.87 6.04
N ARG A 477 10.60 -34.78 7.24
CA ARG A 477 11.20 -35.32 8.48
C ARG A 477 11.35 -36.84 8.26
N ARG A 478 12.48 -37.27 7.72
CA ARG A 478 12.87 -38.68 7.76
C ARG A 478 13.98 -38.79 8.79
N TYR A 479 13.65 -39.35 9.94
CA TYR A 479 14.63 -39.71 10.95
C TYR A 479 15.39 -40.93 10.44
N THR A 480 16.51 -40.70 9.75
CA THR A 480 17.50 -41.73 9.50
C THR A 480 18.86 -41.12 9.79
N SER A 481 19.50 -41.69 10.82
CA SER A 481 20.90 -41.50 11.14
C SER A 481 21.75 -41.74 9.89
N THR A 482 22.72 -40.85 9.66
CA THR A 482 23.74 -40.83 8.61
C THR A 482 23.38 -40.15 7.27
N ASN A 483 24.13 -39.08 7.00
CA ASN A 483 24.37 -38.35 5.75
C ASN A 483 23.31 -37.34 5.23
N SER A 484 23.78 -36.09 5.09
CA SER A 484 23.19 -34.85 4.55
C SER A 484 21.78 -34.93 3.93
N PRO A 485 20.82 -34.10 4.39
CA PRO A 485 19.49 -34.07 3.81
C PRO A 485 19.55 -33.44 2.40
N ARG A 486 19.52 -34.27 1.35
CA ARG A 486 19.17 -33.79 0.01
C ARG A 486 17.70 -33.42 0.00
N SER A 487 17.39 -32.14 0.16
CA SER A 487 16.05 -31.61 -0.08
C SER A 487 15.71 -31.82 -1.56
N ARG A 488 14.80 -32.77 -1.86
CA ARG A 488 14.16 -32.84 -3.18
C ARG A 488 13.10 -31.74 -3.22
N SER A 489 13.41 -30.65 -3.91
CA SER A 489 12.44 -29.64 -4.30
C SER A 489 11.66 -30.17 -5.51
N THR A 490 10.34 -30.20 -5.42
CA THR A 490 9.50 -30.45 -6.61
C THR A 490 9.19 -29.09 -7.22
N VAL A 491 9.67 -28.89 -8.45
CA VAL A 491 9.45 -27.65 -9.21
C VAL A 491 8.23 -27.87 -10.09
N VAL A 492 7.18 -27.07 -9.88
CA VAL A 492 6.01 -27.05 -10.78
C VAL A 492 6.24 -25.89 -11.74
N LEU A 493 6.33 -26.17 -13.05
CA LEU A 493 6.53 -25.14 -14.06
C LEU A 493 5.27 -24.29 -14.21
N THR A 494 5.28 -23.06 -13.69
CA THR A 494 4.14 -22.14 -13.73
C THR A 494 4.41 -20.91 -14.58
N GLY A 495 5.68 -20.60 -14.82
CA GLY A 495 6.15 -19.54 -15.71
C GLY A 495 7.56 -19.81 -16.22
N ARG A 496 7.97 -19.06 -17.24
CA ARG A 496 9.32 -19.12 -17.85
C ARG A 496 9.95 -17.74 -17.85
N CYS A 497 11.26 -17.69 -17.82
CA CYS A 497 12.02 -16.46 -17.95
C CYS A 497 12.35 -16.20 -19.42
N ILE A 498 11.62 -15.28 -20.03
CA ILE A 498 11.76 -14.92 -21.43
C ILE A 498 12.21 -13.46 -21.50
N ASN A 499 13.35 -13.19 -22.14
CA ASN A 499 13.93 -11.84 -22.22
C ASN A 499 14.07 -11.16 -20.85
N GLN A 500 14.53 -11.90 -19.84
CA GLN A 500 14.66 -11.44 -18.45
C GLN A 500 13.33 -10.96 -17.83
N ARG A 501 12.20 -11.47 -18.33
CA ARG A 501 10.86 -11.21 -17.80
C ARG A 501 10.09 -12.51 -17.63
N CYS A 502 9.38 -12.66 -16.53
CA CYS A 502 8.51 -13.82 -16.34
C CYS A 502 7.34 -13.81 -17.32
N GLU A 503 7.06 -14.95 -17.92
CA GLU A 503 5.88 -15.20 -18.74
C GLU A 503 5.15 -16.43 -18.19
N CYS A 504 3.86 -16.28 -17.88
CA CYS A 504 3.10 -17.35 -17.25
C CYS A 504 2.78 -18.44 -18.27
N SER A 505 3.03 -19.70 -17.89
CA SER A 505 2.91 -20.84 -18.82
C SER A 505 1.44 -21.17 -19.18
N SER A 506 0.48 -20.70 -18.38
CA SER A 506 -0.95 -20.88 -18.63
C SER A 506 -1.77 -19.78 -17.94
N GLY A 507 -3.03 -19.64 -18.35
CA GLY A 507 -4.00 -18.74 -17.70
C GLY A 507 -4.49 -19.21 -16.32
N THR A 508 -3.95 -20.29 -15.77
CA THR A 508 -4.23 -20.75 -14.40
C THR A 508 -3.27 -20.15 -13.38
N TRP A 509 -2.22 -19.47 -13.84
CA TRP A 509 -1.21 -18.83 -13.01
C TRP A 509 -1.11 -17.34 -13.29
N THR A 510 -0.78 -16.61 -12.23
CA THR A 510 -0.83 -15.17 -12.15
C THR A 510 0.19 -14.63 -11.16
N GLY A 511 0.15 -13.32 -10.96
CA GLY A 511 1.14 -12.56 -10.24
C GLY A 511 2.35 -12.25 -11.11
N PRO A 512 3.21 -11.33 -10.64
CA PRO A 512 4.34 -10.85 -11.42
C PRO A 512 5.37 -11.96 -11.73
N ARG A 513 5.43 -12.99 -10.88
CA ARG A 513 6.30 -14.17 -11.04
C ARG A 513 5.53 -15.44 -11.45
N CYS A 514 4.25 -15.37 -11.79
CA CYS A 514 3.46 -16.54 -12.19
C CYS A 514 3.37 -17.65 -11.13
N ILE A 515 3.43 -17.30 -9.85
CA ILE A 515 3.42 -18.25 -8.73
C ILE A 515 2.10 -18.24 -7.94
N VAL A 516 1.15 -17.41 -8.35
CA VAL A 516 -0.17 -17.31 -7.72
C VAL A 516 -1.18 -18.03 -8.61
N PRO A 517 -2.07 -18.88 -8.08
CA PRO A 517 -3.15 -19.47 -8.87
C PRO A 517 -4.27 -18.45 -9.12
N THR A 518 -4.90 -18.47 -10.30
CA THR A 518 -6.01 -17.56 -10.63
C THR A 518 -7.30 -17.85 -9.85
N ARG A 519 -7.46 -19.06 -9.29
CA ARG A 519 -8.61 -19.46 -8.47
C ARG A 519 -8.15 -19.99 -7.09
N PRO A 520 -8.43 -19.28 -5.99
CA PRO A 520 -7.94 -19.64 -4.64
C PRO A 520 -8.48 -20.97 -4.10
N SER A 521 -9.65 -21.43 -4.56
CA SER A 521 -10.34 -22.63 -4.04
C SER A 521 -9.64 -23.96 -4.37
N ALA A 522 -8.60 -23.95 -5.21
CA ALA A 522 -7.89 -25.15 -5.62
C ALA A 522 -6.78 -25.54 -4.63
N VAL A 523 -7.15 -25.90 -3.40
CA VAL A 523 -6.24 -26.50 -2.41
C VAL A 523 -5.91 -27.98 -2.76
N SER A 524 -6.31 -28.48 -3.93
CA SER A 524 -5.98 -29.83 -4.39
C SER A 524 -5.17 -29.81 -5.68
N PHE A 525 -3.89 -30.13 -5.54
CA PHE A 525 -2.92 -30.33 -6.63
C PHE A 525 -3.17 -31.66 -7.34
N SER A 526 -4.32 -31.78 -8.02
CA SER A 526 -4.64 -32.94 -8.86
C SER A 526 -4.87 -32.48 -10.30
N PRO A 527 -4.43 -33.24 -11.33
CA PRO A 527 -4.89 -33.02 -12.69
C PRO A 527 -6.42 -32.98 -12.73
N PRO A 528 -7.04 -32.19 -13.64
CA PRO A 528 -8.49 -32.11 -13.75
C PRO A 528 -9.11 -33.50 -13.67
N LEU A 529 -10.16 -33.68 -12.86
CA LEU A 529 -10.80 -34.99 -12.63
C LEU A 529 -11.10 -35.71 -13.95
N VAL A 530 -11.49 -34.95 -14.98
CA VAL A 530 -11.73 -35.44 -16.35
C VAL A 530 -10.49 -36.08 -16.95
N VAL A 531 -9.31 -35.43 -16.86
CA VAL A 531 -8.05 -35.98 -17.40
C VAL A 531 -7.66 -37.25 -16.63
N SER A 532 -7.80 -37.25 -15.31
CA SER A 532 -7.52 -38.41 -14.47
C SER A 532 -8.46 -39.59 -14.79
N ILE A 533 -9.75 -39.32 -15.03
CA ILE A 533 -10.74 -40.31 -15.48
C ILE A 533 -10.38 -40.83 -16.87
N CYS A 534 -10.04 -39.96 -17.82
CA CYS A 534 -9.65 -40.38 -19.18
C CYS A 534 -8.42 -41.28 -19.17
N VAL A 535 -7.38 -40.92 -18.42
CA VAL A 535 -6.18 -41.76 -18.27
C VAL A 535 -6.52 -43.09 -17.58
N GLY A 536 -7.36 -43.06 -16.53
CA GLY A 536 -7.85 -44.26 -15.86
C GLY A 536 -8.61 -45.20 -16.81
N LEU A 537 -9.51 -44.66 -17.64
CA LEU A 537 -10.28 -45.42 -18.63
C LEU A 537 -9.38 -46.02 -19.72
N VAL A 538 -8.36 -45.29 -20.19
CA VAL A 538 -7.38 -45.79 -21.16
C VAL A 538 -6.58 -46.95 -20.57
N LEU A 539 -6.11 -46.82 -19.33
CA LEU A 539 -5.38 -47.90 -18.66
C LEU A 539 -6.24 -49.14 -18.43
N ILE A 540 -7.52 -48.96 -18.06
CA ILE A 540 -8.48 -50.07 -17.93
C ILE A 540 -8.72 -50.74 -19.29
N ALA A 541 -8.91 -49.96 -20.36
CA ALA A 541 -9.09 -50.50 -21.71
C ALA A 541 -7.87 -51.30 -22.18
N LEU A 542 -6.66 -50.80 -21.93
CA LEU A 542 -5.41 -51.51 -22.23
C LEU A 542 -5.26 -52.80 -21.40
N ALA A 543 -5.64 -52.78 -20.12
CA ALA A 543 -5.64 -53.96 -19.28
C ALA A 543 -6.64 -55.02 -19.75
N ILE A 544 -7.86 -54.61 -20.15
CA ILE A 544 -8.87 -55.49 -20.72
C ILE A 544 -8.38 -56.08 -22.05
N ALA A 545 -7.83 -55.25 -22.95
CA ALA A 545 -7.27 -55.72 -24.21
C ALA A 545 -6.13 -56.73 -24.01
N SER A 546 -5.24 -56.48 -23.04
CA SER A 546 -4.18 -57.41 -22.64
C SER A 546 -4.75 -58.73 -22.10
N CYS A 547 -5.76 -58.68 -21.24
CA CYS A 547 -6.45 -59.86 -20.73
C CYS A 547 -7.15 -60.68 -21.83
N ILE A 548 -7.79 -60.01 -22.79
CA ILE A 548 -8.41 -60.68 -23.95
C ILE A 548 -7.34 -61.32 -24.83
N ALA A 549 -6.24 -60.61 -25.13
CA ALA A 549 -5.13 -61.13 -25.91
C ALA A 549 -4.46 -62.37 -25.26
N MET A 550 -4.29 -62.34 -23.93
CA MET A 550 -3.79 -63.50 -23.18
C MET A 550 -4.77 -64.68 -23.21
N ARG A 551 -6.09 -64.44 -23.15
CA ARG A 551 -7.11 -65.50 -23.26
C ARG A 551 -7.17 -66.11 -24.65
N THR A 552 -7.07 -65.31 -25.71
CA THR A 552 -7.07 -65.81 -27.10
C THR A 552 -5.79 -66.58 -27.42
N ALA A 553 -4.63 -66.13 -26.90
CA ALA A 553 -3.38 -66.87 -27.00
C ALA A 553 -3.48 -68.25 -26.31
N ARG A 554 -3.96 -68.29 -25.05
CA ARG A 554 -4.17 -69.56 -24.32
C ARG A 554 -5.16 -70.49 -25.01
N LYS A 555 -6.20 -69.95 -25.67
CA LYS A 555 -7.16 -70.75 -26.44
C LYS A 555 -6.51 -71.36 -27.69
N LYS A 556 -5.69 -70.59 -28.42
CA LYS A 556 -4.92 -71.11 -29.57
C LYS A 556 -3.92 -72.18 -29.14
N ASP A 557 -3.23 -72.00 -28.01
CA ASP A 557 -2.30 -73.00 -27.49
C ASP A 557 -3.03 -74.30 -27.09
N ALA A 558 -4.22 -74.19 -26.48
CA ALA A 558 -5.04 -75.35 -26.14
C ALA A 558 -5.55 -76.11 -27.38
N GLU A 559 -6.01 -75.40 -28.42
CA GLU A 559 -6.42 -75.98 -29.70
C GLU A 559 -5.24 -76.65 -30.43
N ALA A 560 -4.04 -76.07 -30.36
CA ALA A 560 -2.83 -76.66 -30.92
C ALA A 560 -2.44 -77.97 -30.20
N VAL A 561 -2.50 -78.00 -28.86
CA VAL A 561 -2.21 -79.20 -28.06
C VAL A 561 -3.23 -80.32 -28.32
N GLU A 562 -4.51 -79.98 -28.50
CA GLU A 562 -5.54 -80.97 -28.83
C GLU A 562 -5.34 -81.54 -30.24
N THR A 563 -4.95 -80.71 -31.19
CA THR A 563 -4.62 -81.14 -32.56
C THR A 563 -3.41 -82.07 -32.57
N GLU A 564 -2.35 -81.74 -31.81
CA GLU A 564 -1.17 -82.59 -31.67
C GLU A 564 -1.51 -83.94 -31.01
N ARG A 565 -2.41 -83.96 -30.01
CA ARG A 565 -2.92 -85.21 -29.41
C ARG A 565 -3.65 -86.08 -30.44
N LYS A 566 -4.52 -85.49 -31.27
CA LYS A 566 -5.25 -86.23 -32.32
C LYS A 566 -4.30 -86.82 -33.36
N VAL A 567 -3.28 -86.07 -33.78
CA VAL A 567 -2.24 -86.56 -34.70
C VAL A 567 -1.45 -87.72 -34.09
N LYS A 568 -1.02 -87.61 -32.82
CA LYS A 568 -0.32 -88.70 -32.11
C LYS A 568 -1.20 -89.94 -31.94
N GLN A 569 -2.51 -89.77 -31.78
CA GLN A 569 -3.46 -90.88 -31.65
C GLN A 569 -3.68 -91.60 -32.99
N GLN A 570 -3.76 -90.86 -34.10
CA GLN A 570 -3.79 -91.44 -35.46
C GLN A 570 -2.49 -92.18 -35.78
N GLN A 571 -1.33 -91.61 -35.45
CA GLN A 571 -0.04 -92.29 -35.64
C GLN A 571 0.05 -93.61 -34.85
N ARG A 572 -0.47 -93.66 -33.61
CA ARG A 572 -0.53 -94.90 -32.81
C ARG A 572 -1.44 -95.95 -33.46
N GLN A 573 -2.62 -95.55 -33.95
CA GLN A 573 -3.52 -96.46 -34.64
C GLN A 573 -2.91 -97.02 -35.94
N GLN A 574 -2.19 -96.18 -36.70
CA GLN A 574 -1.48 -96.61 -37.90
C GLN A 574 -0.33 -97.56 -37.57
N TYR A 575 0.40 -97.31 -36.47
CA TYR A 575 1.45 -98.20 -35.99
C TYR A 575 0.91 -99.57 -35.54
N ASP A 576 -0.24 -99.59 -34.84
CA ASP A 576 -0.90 -100.85 -34.44
C ASP A 576 -1.43 -101.64 -35.63
N LEU A 577 -1.87 -100.97 -36.69
CA LEU A 577 -2.26 -101.60 -37.97
C LEU A 577 -1.05 -102.26 -38.65
N MET A 578 0.06 -101.53 -38.80
CA MET A 578 1.30 -102.10 -39.36
C MET A 578 1.84 -103.26 -38.52
N ARG A 579 1.72 -103.18 -37.19
CA ARG A 579 2.10 -104.27 -36.28
C ARG A 579 1.24 -105.52 -36.50
N ARG A 580 -0.08 -105.37 -36.72
CA ARG A 580 -0.98 -106.48 -37.01
C ARG A 580 -0.73 -107.11 -38.38
N GLU A 581 -0.46 -106.31 -39.41
CA GLU A 581 -0.05 -106.80 -40.73
C GLU A 581 1.29 -107.55 -40.67
N SER A 582 2.27 -107.04 -39.90
CA SER A 582 3.53 -107.73 -39.65
C SER A 582 3.35 -109.06 -38.90
N SER A 583 2.46 -109.11 -37.90
CA SER A 583 2.11 -110.36 -37.21
C SER A 583 1.37 -111.37 -38.11
N GLN A 584 0.53 -110.91 -39.04
CA GLN A 584 -0.13 -111.78 -40.03
C GLN A 584 0.86 -112.31 -41.07
N HIS A 585 1.82 -111.50 -41.52
CA HIS A 585 2.93 -111.94 -42.37
C HIS A 585 3.88 -112.93 -41.68
N LEU A 586 4.07 -112.81 -40.37
CA LEU A 586 4.82 -113.79 -39.57
C LEU A 586 4.04 -115.11 -39.38
N GLN A 587 2.71 -115.08 -39.25
CA GLN A 587 1.89 -116.29 -39.12
C GLN A 587 1.71 -117.06 -40.45
N SER A 588 1.70 -116.36 -41.59
CA SER A 588 1.68 -117.02 -42.92
C SER A 588 3.02 -117.63 -43.31
N ALA A 589 4.14 -117.15 -42.75
CA ALA A 589 5.47 -117.74 -42.94
C ALA A 589 5.73 -119.01 -42.09
N TRP A 590 4.84 -119.33 -41.14
CA TRP A 590 4.98 -120.49 -40.22
C TRP A 590 3.96 -121.62 -40.52
N SER A 591 3.17 -121.49 -41.59
CA SER A 591 2.15 -122.46 -42.00
C SER A 591 2.38 -123.04 -43.41
N SER A 592 3.60 -122.88 -43.93
CA SER A 592 4.09 -123.53 -45.15
C SER A 592 5.31 -124.41 -44.84
N GLU A 593 5.06 -125.50 -44.12
CA GLU A 593 5.77 -126.79 -44.22
C GLU A 593 4.83 -127.91 -43.75
#